data_AF-A0A851ILY7-F1
#
_entry.id   AF-A0A851ILY7-F1
#
_cell.length_a   1.000
_cell.length_b   1.000
_cell.length_c   1.000
_cell.angle_alpha   90.00
_cell.angle_beta   90.00
_cell.angle_gamma   90.00
#
_symmetry.space_group_name_H-M   'P 1'
#
loop_
_entity.id
_entity.type
_entity.pdbx_description
1 polymer ?
#
loop_
_entity_poly.entity_id
_entity_poly.type
_entity_poly.pdbx_seq_one_letter_code
_entity_poly.pdbx_strand_id
1 'polypeptide(L)'
;MQKQTAEAENTAASGRQEAAHTEKKPHRRSGKKAEDAAVQEEETQQSLEEIFTLLDSLLSEMENAESLEKSFRLYKRGVELIRQANESIDRVEKQVRVLDEEGILS
;
A
#
# COMPACT_ATOMS: atom_id res chain seq x y z
N MET A 1 -2.36 -47.49 -53.54
CA MET A 1 -2.81 -46.19 -52.99
C MET A 1 -1.53 -45.45 -52.59
N GLN A 2 -1.12 -44.39 -53.32
CA GLN A 2 -1.35 -42.96 -53.00
C GLN A 2 -0.87 -42.59 -51.58
N LYS A 3 -0.21 -41.49 -51.24
CA LYS A 3 0.59 -40.39 -51.85
C LYS A 3 0.93 -39.46 -50.64
N GLN A 4 1.94 -38.59 -50.76
CA GLN A 4 2.26 -37.38 -49.93
C GLN A 4 3.08 -37.61 -48.64
N THR A 5 4.22 -36.97 -48.30
CA THR A 5 4.87 -35.62 -48.47
C THR A 5 4.32 -34.49 -47.58
N ALA A 6 5.15 -34.02 -46.63
CA ALA A 6 5.35 -32.66 -46.09
C ALA A 6 6.43 -32.79 -44.98
N GLU A 7 7.60 -32.14 -44.91
CA GLU A 7 8.09 -30.77 -45.15
C GLU A 7 7.43 -29.67 -44.28
N ALA A 8 8.21 -29.17 -43.31
CA ALA A 8 8.25 -27.81 -42.76
C ALA A 8 9.46 -27.77 -41.78
N GLU A 9 10.65 -27.31 -42.17
CA GLU A 9 11.12 -25.90 -42.18
C GLU A 9 10.86 -25.20 -40.82
N ASN A 10 11.88 -25.05 -39.95
CA ASN A 10 12.84 -23.92 -39.90
C ASN A 10 12.11 -22.57 -39.77
N THR A 11 12.26 -21.79 -38.71
CA THR A 11 13.22 -20.66 -38.50
C THR A 11 12.45 -19.70 -37.56
N ALA A 12 12.95 -18.80 -36.73
CA ALA A 12 14.26 -18.21 -36.48
C ALA A 12 14.17 -17.57 -35.09
N ALA A 13 15.24 -17.69 -34.30
CA ALA A 13 15.50 -16.78 -33.20
C ALA A 13 15.80 -15.38 -33.75
N SER A 14 15.14 -14.35 -33.22
CA SER A 14 15.46 -12.95 -33.51
C SER A 14 16.11 -12.32 -32.29
N GLY A 15 17.38 -11.94 -32.45
CA GLY A 15 18.16 -11.18 -31.49
C GLY A 15 18.13 -9.68 -31.74
N ARG A 16 18.34 -8.94 -30.65
CA ARG A 16 19.06 -7.65 -30.47
C ARG A 16 19.03 -6.56 -31.56
N GLN A 17 18.77 -5.34 -31.08
CA GLN A 17 19.52 -4.06 -31.27
C GLN A 17 18.69 -2.92 -30.62
N GLU A 18 19.13 -1.71 -30.29
CA GLU A 18 20.33 -1.07 -29.66
C GLU A 18 19.99 0.45 -29.59
N ALA A 19 20.64 1.21 -28.67
CA ALA A 19 20.79 2.69 -28.62
C ALA A 19 19.54 3.59 -28.41
N ALA A 20 19.42 4.63 -27.55
CA ALA A 20 20.26 5.66 -26.88
C ALA A 20 19.98 7.10 -27.41
N HIS A 21 19.79 8.05 -26.48
CA HIS A 21 19.90 9.55 -26.60
C HIS A 21 18.76 10.30 -27.34
N THR A 22 18.14 11.38 -26.85
CA THR A 22 18.68 12.70 -26.40
C THR A 22 17.63 13.55 -25.65
N GLU A 23 18.13 14.49 -24.84
CA GLU A 23 17.45 15.52 -24.04
C GLU A 23 16.56 16.52 -24.82
N LYS A 24 15.57 17.12 -24.12
CA LYS A 24 15.44 18.59 -23.95
C LYS A 24 14.23 19.00 -23.08
N LYS A 25 14.50 19.55 -21.89
CA LYS A 25 13.69 20.60 -21.22
C LYS A 25 14.15 21.97 -21.76
N PRO A 26 13.34 23.04 -21.79
CA PRO A 26 13.31 23.96 -20.62
C PRO A 26 12.05 24.83 -20.40
N HIS A 27 11.95 25.35 -19.15
CA HIS A 27 11.44 26.68 -18.70
C HIS A 27 9.96 27.06 -18.93
N ARG A 28 9.27 27.88 -18.13
CA ARG A 28 9.34 28.43 -16.74
C ARG A 28 8.10 29.35 -16.60
N ARG A 29 7.52 29.45 -15.40
CA ARG A 29 6.94 30.66 -14.72
C ARG A 29 5.97 30.19 -13.62
N SER A 30 6.37 30.19 -12.35
CA SER A 30 6.38 31.32 -11.41
C SER A 30 5.07 31.44 -10.60
N GLY A 31 5.14 31.04 -9.32
CA GLY A 31 4.61 31.85 -8.23
C GLY A 31 3.37 31.33 -7.49
N LYS A 32 3.50 31.27 -6.15
CA LYS A 32 2.47 31.12 -5.10
C LYS A 32 1.81 29.72 -5.03
N LYS A 33 1.75 29.04 -3.89
CA LYS A 33 1.70 29.46 -2.49
C LYS A 33 2.15 28.27 -1.63
N ALA A 34 3.16 28.46 -0.78
CA ALA A 34 3.57 27.52 0.26
C ALA A 34 2.85 27.95 1.54
N GLU A 35 1.72 27.30 1.81
CA GLU A 35 0.91 27.39 3.04
C GLU A 35 -0.27 26.46 2.77
N ASP A 36 -0.14 25.20 3.18
CA ASP A 36 -1.19 24.14 3.32
C ASP A 36 -0.57 22.73 3.20
N ALA A 37 0.63 22.51 3.76
CA ALA A 37 1.30 21.21 3.75
C ALA A 37 1.17 20.43 5.08
N ALA A 38 0.30 20.88 6.00
CA ALA A 38 0.15 20.28 7.33
C ALA A 38 -1.18 19.54 7.55
N VAL A 39 -2.07 19.47 6.54
CA VAL A 39 -3.42 18.87 6.70
C VAL A 39 -3.60 17.57 5.90
N GLN A 40 -2.60 17.11 5.14
CA GLN A 40 -2.75 15.96 4.23
C GLN A 40 -2.37 14.59 4.83
N GLU A 41 -1.94 14.49 6.08
CA GLU A 41 -1.57 13.18 6.68
C GLU A 41 -2.72 12.45 7.38
N GLU A 42 -3.85 13.13 7.65
CA GLU A 42 -4.98 12.49 8.35
C GLU A 42 -5.81 11.58 7.44
N GLU A 43 -5.87 11.84 6.13
CA GLU A 43 -6.76 11.10 5.20
C GLU A 43 -6.26 9.68 4.83
N THR A 44 -5.06 9.29 5.26
CA THR A 44 -4.45 8.01 4.82
C THR A 44 -4.26 6.98 5.92
N GLN A 45 -4.55 7.33 7.18
CA GLN A 45 -4.37 6.43 8.30
C GLN A 45 -5.71 5.79 8.69
N GLN A 46 -5.71 4.46 8.80
CA GLN A 46 -6.90 3.67 9.09
C GLN A 46 -7.55 4.08 10.42
N SER A 47 -8.87 4.04 10.48
CA SER A 47 -9.62 4.31 11.72
C SER A 47 -9.41 3.19 12.73
N LEU A 48 -9.67 3.46 14.01
CA LEU A 48 -9.56 2.44 15.06
C LEU A 48 -10.53 1.27 14.82
N GLU A 49 -11.74 1.56 14.35
CA GLU A 49 -12.77 0.58 14.02
C GLU A 49 -12.38 -0.30 12.83
N GLU A 50 -11.77 0.29 11.79
CA GLU A 50 -11.23 -0.45 10.65
C GLU A 50 -10.13 -1.40 11.08
N ILE A 51 -9.24 -0.96 11.96
CA ILE A 51 -8.16 -1.78 12.50
C ILE A 51 -8.72 -2.96 13.31
N PHE A 52 -9.74 -2.75 14.14
CA PHE A 52 -10.40 -3.85 14.85
C PHE A 52 -11.07 -4.84 13.91
N THR A 53 -11.76 -4.36 12.87
CA THR A 53 -12.37 -5.23 11.84
C THR A 53 -11.32 -6.12 11.16
N LEU A 54 -10.13 -5.56 10.89
CA LEU A 54 -9.02 -6.31 10.32
C LEU A 54 -8.42 -7.30 11.32
N LEU A 55 -8.33 -6.95 12.61
CA LEU A 55 -7.88 -7.86 13.66
C LEU A 55 -8.82 -9.06 13.81
N ASP A 56 -10.14 -8.83 13.80
CA ASP A 56 -11.13 -9.91 13.87
C ASP A 56 -11.03 -10.85 12.66
N SER A 57 -10.88 -10.28 11.46
CA SER A 57 -10.68 -11.06 10.23
C SER A 57 -9.40 -11.88 10.30
N LEU A 58 -8.30 -11.27 10.77
CA LEU A 58 -7.01 -11.93 10.95
C LEU A 58 -7.09 -13.06 11.98
N LEU A 59 -7.84 -12.87 13.07
CA LEU A 59 -8.05 -13.90 14.08
C LEU A 59 -8.77 -15.12 13.48
N SER A 60 -9.81 -14.88 12.69
CA SER A 60 -10.53 -15.93 11.95
C SER A 60 -9.61 -16.68 10.97
N GLU A 61 -8.71 -15.97 10.29
CA GLU A 61 -7.71 -16.59 9.42
C GLU A 61 -6.67 -17.42 10.20
N MET A 62 -6.30 -16.99 11.41
CA MET A 62 -5.36 -17.69 12.27
C MET A 62 -5.89 -19.03 12.77
N GLU A 63 -7.19 -19.12 13.06
CA GLU A 63 -7.85 -20.38 13.45
C GLU A 63 -7.74 -21.47 12.37
N ASN A 64 -7.59 -21.06 11.11
CA ASN A 64 -7.54 -21.94 9.94
C ASN A 64 -6.13 -21.99 9.30
N ALA A 65 -5.08 -21.59 10.03
CA ALA A 65 -3.73 -21.58 9.49
C ALA A 65 -3.12 -22.99 9.43
N GLU A 66 -3.00 -23.53 8.22
CA GLU A 66 -2.49 -24.90 7.98
C GLU A 66 -0.96 -25.04 8.04
N SER A 67 -0.22 -23.92 7.94
CA SER A 67 1.25 -23.94 7.94
C SER A 67 1.86 -22.93 8.92
N LEU A 68 3.00 -23.32 9.51
CA LEU A 68 3.73 -22.47 10.45
C LEU A 68 4.18 -21.14 9.82
N GLU A 69 4.59 -21.16 8.54
CA GLU A 69 4.93 -19.94 7.82
C GLU A 69 3.72 -19.00 7.71
N LYS A 70 2.53 -19.53 7.39
CA LYS A 70 1.30 -18.75 7.36
C LYS A 70 0.98 -18.18 8.74
N SER A 71 1.12 -18.97 9.80
CA SER A 71 0.95 -18.52 11.19
C SER A 71 1.89 -17.38 11.54
N PHE A 72 3.16 -17.44 11.15
CA PHE A 72 4.12 -16.36 11.38
C PHE A 72 3.76 -15.06 10.64
N ARG A 73 3.31 -15.16 9.38
CA ARG A 73 2.86 -13.98 8.63
C ARG A 73 1.64 -13.34 9.27
N LEU A 74 0.65 -14.14 9.66
CA LEU A 74 -0.57 -13.66 10.32
C LEU A 74 -0.22 -13.03 11.68
N TYR A 75 0.64 -13.67 12.48
CA TYR A 75 1.11 -13.09 13.73
C TYR A 75 1.80 -11.74 13.53
N LYS A 76 2.74 -11.65 12.59
CA LYS A 76 3.43 -10.40 12.27
C LYS A 76 2.43 -9.31 11.88
N ARG A 77 1.46 -9.65 11.04
CA ARG A 77 0.40 -8.72 10.62
C ARG A 77 -0.46 -8.28 11.81
N GLY A 78 -0.80 -9.19 12.73
CA GLY A 78 -1.51 -8.86 13.96
C GLY A 78 -0.74 -7.86 14.83
N VAL A 79 0.57 -8.07 14.99
CA VAL A 79 1.44 -7.12 15.72
C VAL A 79 1.46 -5.75 15.06
N GLU A 80 1.53 -5.68 13.72
CA GLU A 80 1.47 -4.41 12.99
C GLU A 80 0.13 -3.69 13.21
N LEU A 81 -1.00 -4.40 13.12
CA LEU A 81 -2.32 -3.83 13.36
C LEU A 81 -2.47 -3.29 14.79
N ILE A 82 -1.95 -4.01 15.79
CA ILE A 82 -1.97 -3.52 17.19
C ILE A 82 -1.18 -2.22 17.34
N ARG A 83 -0.04 -2.08 16.65
CA ARG A 83 0.73 -0.83 16.67
C ARG A 83 -0.05 0.33 16.05
N GLN A 84 -0.70 0.08 14.92
CA GLN A 84 -1.57 1.07 14.28
C GLN A 84 -2.75 1.47 15.16
N ALA A 85 -3.33 0.52 15.91
CA ALA A 85 -4.39 0.81 16.86
C ALA A 85 -3.91 1.78 17.95
N ASN A 86 -2.72 1.54 18.51
CA ASN A 86 -2.13 2.45 19.50
C ASN A 86 -1.89 3.85 18.92
N GLU A 87 -1.37 3.95 17.69
CA GLU A 87 -1.18 5.24 17.01
C GLU A 87 -2.51 5.97 16.73
N SER A 88 -3.59 5.21 16.47
CA SER A 88 -4.94 5.77 16.32
C SER A 88 -5.48 6.29 17.65
N ILE A 89 -5.33 5.51 18.73
CA ILE A 89 -5.72 5.93 20.09
C ILE A 89 -4.97 7.20 20.51
N ASP A 90 -3.64 7.23 20.32
CA ASP A 90 -2.83 8.40 20.65
C ASP A 90 -3.30 9.68 19.93
N ARG A 91 -3.81 9.55 18.70
CA ARG A 91 -4.36 10.68 17.94
C ARG A 91 -5.70 11.12 18.49
N VAL A 92 -6.61 10.18 18.75
CA VAL A 92 -7.91 10.47 19.37
C VAL A 92 -7.71 11.14 20.74
N GLU A 93 -6.78 10.64 21.56
CA GLU A 93 -6.46 11.25 22.86
C GLU A 93 -5.98 12.70 22.72
N LYS A 94 -5.13 12.99 21.74
CA LYS A 94 -4.67 14.37 21.46
C LYS A 94 -5.84 15.26 21.02
N GLN A 95 -6.70 14.77 20.13
CA GLN A 95 -7.88 15.51 19.67
C GLN A 95 -8.82 15.82 20.83
N VAL A 96 -9.08 14.86 21.71
CA VAL A 96 -9.91 15.05 22.91
C VAL A 96 -9.33 16.13 23.83
N ARG A 97 -8.00 16.15 24.04
CA ARG A 97 -7.35 17.19 24.85
C ARG A 97 -7.52 18.58 24.26
N VAL A 98 -7.38 18.74 22.94
CA VAL A 98 -7.60 20.03 22.28
C VAL A 98 -9.04 20.50 22.50
N LEU A 99 -10.03 19.62 22.34
CA LEU A 99 -11.44 19.96 22.57
C LEU A 99 -11.75 20.33 24.03
N ASP A 100 -11.06 19.72 24.99
CA ASP A 100 -11.16 20.05 26.41
C ASP A 100 -10.53 21.42 26.72
N GLU A 101 -9.33 21.70 26.17
CA GLU A 101 -8.65 23.00 26.29
C GLU A 101 -9.46 24.15 25.67
N GLU A 102 -10.20 23.89 24.60
CA GLU A 102 -11.12 24.84 23.97
C GLU A 102 -12.44 25.02 24.73
N GLY A 103 -12.69 24.24 25.80
CA GLY A 103 -13.91 24.30 26.60
C GLY A 103 -15.15 23.77 25.88
N ILE A 104 -14.98 22.98 24.81
CA ILE A 104 -16.08 22.41 24.02
C ILE A 104 -16.72 21.21 24.74
N LEU A 105 -15.93 20.49 25.55
CA LEU A 105 -16.37 19.31 26.30
C LEU A 105 -16.93 19.64 27.70
N SER A 106 -16.88 20.90 28.13
CA SER A 106 -17.30 21.39 29.46
C SER A 106 -18.65 22.07 29.48
#